data_AF-A0A961WYE6-F1
#
_entry.id   AF-A0A961WYE6-F1
#
_cell.length_a   1.000
_cell.length_b   1.000
_cell.length_c   1.000
_cell.angle_alpha   90.00
_cell.angle_beta   90.00
_cell.angle_gamma   90.00
#
_symmetry.space_group_name_H-M   'P 1'
#
loop_
_entity.id
_entity.type
_entity.pdbx_description
1 polymer ?
#
loop_
_entity_poly.entity_id
_entity_poly.type
_entity_poly.pdbx_seq_one_letter_code
_entity_poly.pdbx_strand_id
1 'polypeptide(L)' 'AFNIIQDRIARARMAGDPPDYTIRPKLFEIGLADFHKADESIRIGYLEAKSRLNELVDQGQFEKA' A
#
# COMPACT_ATOMS: atom_id res chain seq x y z
N ALA A 1 -15.69 8.27 10.33
CA ALA A 1 -16.28 8.81 9.08
C ALA A 1 -15.29 8.81 7.92
N PHE A 2 -14.07 9.36 8.06
CA PHE A 2 -13.11 9.49 6.95
C PHE A 2 -12.66 8.14 6.34
N ASN A 3 -12.43 7.12 7.18
CA ASN A 3 -12.09 5.76 6.72
C ASN A 3 -13.16 5.14 5.81
N ILE A 4 -14.45 5.48 6.00
CA ILE A 4 -15.56 4.93 5.21
C ILE A 4 -15.53 5.49 3.79
N ILE A 5 -15.24 6.78 3.64
CA ILE A 5 -15.12 7.43 2.33
C ILE A 5 -13.89 6.88 1.59
N GLN A 6 -12.75 6.75 2.29
CA GLN A 6 -11.54 6.15 1.71
C GLN A 6 -11.79 4.73 1.22
N ASP A 7 -12.42 3.90 2.05
CA ASP A 7 -12.76 2.52 1.70
C ASP A 7 -13.77 2.44 0.53
N ARG A 8 -14.72 3.37 0.46
CA ARG A 8 -15.65 3.47 -0.67
C ARG A 8 -14.95 3.87 -1.97
N ILE A 9 -14.05 4.85 -1.93
CA ILE A 9 -13.25 5.27 -3.10
C ILE A 9 -12.36 4.12 -3.56
N ALA A 10 -11.65 3.46 -2.63
CA ALA A 10 -10.78 2.33 -2.95
C ALA A 10 -11.56 1.18 -3.62
N ARG A 11 -12.73 0.81 -3.07
CA ARG A 11 -13.59 -0.21 -3.69
C ARG A 11 -14.12 0.19 -5.06
N ALA A 12 -14.54 1.44 -5.23
CA ALA A 12 -15.00 1.94 -6.53
C ALA A 12 -13.88 1.89 -7.59
N ARG A 13 -12.65 2.24 -7.22
CA ARG A 13 -11.48 2.15 -8.11
C ARG A 13 -11.16 0.70 -8.45
N MET A 14 -11.12 -0.20 -7.45
CA MET A 14 -10.90 -1.64 -7.70
C MET A 14 -11.96 -2.27 -8.61
N ALA A 15 -13.20 -1.79 -8.59
CA ALA A 15 -14.27 -2.31 -9.45
C ALA A 15 -14.23 -1.78 -10.89
N GLY A 16 -13.73 -0.56 -11.11
CA GLY A 16 -13.65 0.06 -12.43
C GLY A 16 -12.33 -0.18 -13.15
N ASP A 17 -11.22 -0.07 -12.43
CA ASP A 17 -9.85 -0.16 -12.94
C ASP A 17 -8.95 -0.81 -11.86
N PRO A 18 -8.95 -2.15 -11.75
CA PRO A 18 -8.16 -2.85 -10.76
C PRO A 18 -6.67 -2.71 -11.08
N PRO A 19 -5.81 -2.44 -10.09
CA PRO A 19 -4.37 -2.40 -10.32
C PRO A 19 -3.84 -3.82 -10.61
N ASP A 20 -2.82 -3.92 -11.46
CA ASP A 20 -2.09 -5.18 -11.68
C ASP A 20 -1.51 -5.74 -10.37
N TYR A 21 -1.15 -4.84 -9.46
CA TYR A 21 -0.58 -5.18 -8.17
C TYR A 21 -1.01 -4.22 -7.07
N THR A 22 -1.40 -4.76 -5.90
CA THR A 22 -1.73 -3.94 -4.72
C THR A 22 -0.84 -4.31 -3.53
N ILE A 23 -0.26 -3.29 -2.90
CA ILE A 23 0.45 -3.42 -1.63
C ILE A 23 -0.46 -2.85 -0.53
N ARG A 24 -0.70 -3.65 0.52
CA ARG A 24 -1.52 -3.26 1.68
C ARG A 24 -0.70 -3.40 2.96
N PRO A 25 0.13 -2.39 3.31
CA PRO A 25 0.93 -2.44 4.52
C PRO A 25 0.03 -2.46 5.76
N LYS A 26 0.45 -3.19 6.79
CA LYS A 26 -0.26 -3.25 8.08
C LYS A 26 0.06 -1.99 8.90
N LEU A 27 -0.90 -1.06 8.98
CA LEU A 27 -0.75 0.23 9.67
C LEU A 27 -1.64 0.33 10.93
N PHE A 28 -1.73 -0.75 11.72
CA PHE A 28 -2.71 -0.90 12.81
C PHE A 28 -2.77 0.28 13.81
N GLU A 29 -1.69 1.03 13.98
CA GLU A 29 -1.57 2.10 14.98
C GLU A 29 -1.47 3.52 14.38
N ILE A 30 -1.69 3.69 13.07
CA ILE A 30 -1.56 4.99 12.40
C ILE A 30 -2.91 5.40 11.79
N GLY A 31 -3.53 6.41 12.38
CA GLY A 31 -4.71 7.07 11.84
C GLY A 31 -4.39 8.03 10.70
N LEU A 32 -5.39 8.36 9.87
CA LEU A 32 -5.24 9.23 8.71
C LEU A 32 -4.75 10.66 9.05
N ALA A 33 -4.95 11.11 10.29
CA ALA A 33 -4.55 12.45 10.76
C ALA A 33 -3.34 12.42 11.69
N ASP A 34 -2.67 11.27 11.87
CA ASP A 34 -1.49 11.14 12.73
C ASP A 34 -0.23 11.64 12.01
N PHE A 35 -0.21 12.94 11.67
CA PHE A 35 0.89 13.55 10.92
C PHE A 35 2.25 13.43 11.61
N HIS A 36 2.25 13.34 12.95
CA HIS A 36 3.44 13.10 13.75
C HIS A 36 4.06 11.70 13.52
N LYS A 37 3.32 10.76 12.93
CA LYS A 37 3.80 9.41 12.54
C LYS A 37 4.08 9.29 11.04
N ALA A 38 4.22 10.40 10.32
CA ALA A 38 4.44 10.39 8.88
C ALA A 38 5.70 9.59 8.50
N ASP A 39 6.82 9.83 9.20
CA ASP A 39 8.09 9.14 8.95
C ASP A 39 7.97 7.62 9.14
N GLU A 40 7.25 7.20 10.19
CA GLU A 40 6.97 5.79 10.45
C GLU A 40 6.15 5.16 9.32
N SER A 41 5.09 5.84 8.88
CA SER A 41 4.23 5.39 7.79
C SER A 41 4.98 5.22 6.48
N ILE A 42 5.83 6.20 6.15
CA ILE A 42 6.68 6.19 4.94
C ILE A 42 7.66 5.02 5.01
N ARG A 43 8.33 4.85 6.14
CA ARG A 43 9.30 3.76 6.35
C ARG A 43 8.63 2.39 6.22
N ILE A 44 7.45 2.19 6.81
CA ILE A 44 6.69 0.94 6.67
C ILE A 44 6.34 0.70 5.20
N GLY A 45 5.80 1.71 4.51
CA GLY A 45 5.46 1.60 3.09
C GLY A 45 6.66 1.24 2.22
N TYR A 46 7.82 1.85 2.47
CA TYR A 46 9.05 1.56 1.74
C TYR A 46 9.54 0.12 1.96
N LEU A 47 9.56 -0.35 3.21
CA LEU A 47 9.99 -1.70 3.55
C LEU A 47 9.08 -2.77 2.94
N GLU A 48 7.76 -2.58 3.05
CA GLU A 48 6.76 -3.48 2.47
C GLU A 48 6.88 -3.52 0.94
N ALA A 49 7.00 -2.36 0.29
CA ALA A 49 7.20 -2.30 -1.16
C ALA A 49 8.49 -3.02 -1.60
N LYS A 50 9.59 -2.82 -0.88
CA LYS A 50 10.87 -3.47 -1.19
C LYS A 50 10.82 -4.98 -0.98
N SER A 51 10.21 -5.45 0.10
CA SER A 51 10.00 -6.89 0.32
C SER A 51 9.21 -7.50 -0.83
N ARG A 52 8.11 -6.84 -1.19
CA ARG A 52 7.20 -7.33 -2.21
C ARG A 52 7.79 -7.29 -3.61
N LEU A 53 8.61 -6.28 -3.91
CA LEU A 53 9.39 -6.21 -5.15
C LEU A 53 10.38 -7.37 -5.25
N ASN A 54 11.09 -7.70 -4.17
CA ASN A 54 12.00 -8.85 -4.18
C ASN A 54 11.24 -10.16 -4.47
N GLU A 55 10.08 -10.36 -3.84
CA GLU A 55 9.25 -11.54 -4.10
C GLU A 55 8.79 -11.63 -5.56
N LEU A 56 8.44 -10.50 -6.18
CA LEU A 56 8.05 -10.45 -7.60
C LEU A 56 9.24 -10.78 -8.53
N VAL A 57 10.43 -10.30 -8.18
CA VAL A 57 11.66 -10.62 -8.91
C VAL A 57 11.97 -12.11 -8.79
N ASP A 58 11.86 -12.68 -7.58
CA ASP A 58 12.09 -14.10 -7.33
C ASP A 58 11.08 -14.99 -8.08
N GLN A 59 9.87 -14.49 -8.32
CA GLN A 59 8.83 -15.15 -9.10
C GLN A 59 9.00 -14.95 -10.63
N GLY A 60 10.02 -14.21 -11.07
CA GLY A 60 10.24 -13.89 -12.48
C GLY A 60 9.17 -12.96 -13.08
N GLN A 61 8.40 -12.28 -12.25
CA GLN A 61 7.33 -11.35 -12.67
C GLN A 61 7.82 -9.92 -12.87
N PHE A 62 9.09 -9.63 -12.52
CA PHE A 62 9.67 -8.31 -12.62
C PHE A 62 11.17 -8.41 -12.96
N GLU A 63 11.62 -7.67 -13.97
CA GLU A 63 13.05 -7.53 -14.27
C GLU A 63 13.63 -6.36 -13.47
N LYS A 64 14.74 -6.59 -12.77
CA LYS A 64 15.52 -5.49 -12.18
C LYS A 64 16.21 -4.74 -13.33
N ALA A 65 15.93 -3.44 -13.43
CA ALA A 65 16.67 -2.52 -14.30
C ALA A 65 18.14 -2.41 -13.89
#